data_AF-A0A8R7VE04-F1
#
_entry.id   AF-A0A8R7VE04-F1
#
_cell.length_a   1.000
_cell.length_b   1.000
_cell.length_c   1.000
_cell.angle_alpha   90.00
_cell.angle_beta   90.00
_cell.angle_gamma   90.00
#
_symmetry.space_group_name_H-M   'P 1'
#
loop_
_entity.id
_entity.type
_entity.pdbx_description
1 polymer ?
#
loop_
_entity_poly.entity_id
_entity_poly.type
_entity_poly.pdbx_seq_one_letter_code
_entity_poly.pdbx_strand_id
1 'polypeptide(L)'
;MGMHHPDASDNLQAFLKKVDGIDSLIAKLTSLLTKLQSANEESKAVTKASAMKAIKQRMEKDIDQVGKIARMAKTKVDELDKDNLSNRKKPGCEEDSAVDRSREQTTGAVKKKLKKRMDDFQVLRESIRQEYREVVERRVFTVTGNRPDEETIDDLIETGRSEQIFKDAVQ
;
A
#
# COMPACT_ATOMS: atom_id res chain seq x y z
N MET A 1 -7.56 -10.88 -50.47
CA MET A 1 -7.10 -11.19 -49.09
C MET A 1 -7.80 -10.21 -48.17
N GLY A 2 -8.80 -10.66 -47.40
CA GLY A 2 -9.50 -9.80 -46.46
C GLY A 2 -8.56 -9.43 -45.31
N MET A 3 -8.27 -8.15 -45.15
CA MET A 3 -7.55 -7.65 -43.98
C MET A 3 -8.40 -7.99 -42.75
N HIS A 4 -7.90 -8.89 -41.90
CA HIS A 4 -8.48 -9.18 -40.60
C HIS A 4 -8.28 -7.93 -39.73
N HIS A 5 -9.21 -6.99 -39.81
CA HIS A 5 -9.29 -5.91 -38.84
C HIS A 5 -9.51 -6.56 -37.47
N PRO A 6 -8.69 -6.24 -36.45
CA PRO A 6 -8.93 -6.77 -35.11
C PRO A 6 -10.34 -6.35 -34.70
N ASP A 7 -11.19 -7.36 -34.49
CA ASP A 7 -12.59 -7.17 -34.15
C ASP A 7 -12.68 -6.48 -32.78
N ALA A 8 -13.79 -5.78 -32.50
CA ALA A 8 -14.06 -5.12 -31.22
C ALA A 8 -13.92 -6.10 -30.03
N SER A 9 -14.14 -7.39 -30.27
CA SER A 9 -13.90 -8.48 -29.33
C SER A 9 -12.43 -8.63 -28.93
N ASP A 10 -11.49 -8.66 -29.88
CA ASP A 10 -10.06 -8.82 -29.61
C ASP A 10 -9.49 -7.60 -28.86
N ASN A 11 -10.01 -6.42 -29.21
CA ASN A 11 -9.71 -5.16 -28.52
C ASN A 11 -10.08 -5.21 -27.04
N LEU A 12 -11.29 -5.70 -26.74
CA LEU A 12 -11.79 -5.82 -25.37
C LEU A 12 -11.02 -6.88 -24.59
N GLN A 13 -10.66 -8.01 -25.21
CA GLN A 13 -9.83 -9.02 -24.56
C GLN A 13 -8.45 -8.48 -24.16
N ALA A 14 -7.79 -7.72 -25.03
CA ALA A 14 -6.50 -7.10 -24.71
C ALA A 14 -6.62 -6.10 -23.54
N PHE A 15 -7.72 -5.34 -23.49
CA PHE A 15 -8.04 -4.47 -22.37
C PHE A 15 -8.24 -5.24 -21.06
N LEU A 16 -9.04 -6.30 -21.07
CA LEU A 16 -9.30 -7.12 -19.89
C LEU A 16 -8.02 -7.75 -19.34
N LYS A 17 -7.10 -8.20 -20.19
CA LYS A 17 -5.77 -8.68 -19.73
C LYS A 17 -4.96 -7.61 -18.99
N LYS A 18 -5.04 -6.34 -19.41
CA LYS A 18 -4.39 -5.23 -18.68
C LYS A 18 -5.05 -5.01 -17.32
N VAL A 19 -6.39 -5.07 -17.28
CA VAL A 19 -7.20 -4.99 -16.04
C VAL A 19 -6.83 -6.10 -15.07
N ASP A 20 -6.75 -7.35 -15.53
CA ASP A 20 -6.33 -8.51 -14.70
C ASP A 20 -4.93 -8.32 -14.12
N GLY A 21 -4.03 -7.72 -14.92
CA GLY A 21 -2.69 -7.35 -14.48
C GLY A 21 -2.67 -6.30 -13.36
N ILE A 22 -3.64 -5.38 -13.34
CA ILE A 22 -3.83 -4.38 -12.28
C ILE A 22 -4.46 -5.04 -11.05
N ASP A 23 -5.53 -5.82 -11.24
CA ASP A 23 -6.21 -6.53 -10.15
C ASP A 23 -5.24 -7.50 -9.43
N SER A 24 -4.32 -8.13 -10.16
CA SER A 24 -3.24 -8.95 -9.57
C SER A 24 -2.28 -8.14 -8.68
N LEU A 25 -1.97 -6.89 -9.04
CA LEU A 25 -1.16 -6.01 -8.20
C LEU A 25 -1.95 -5.57 -6.95
N ILE A 26 -3.23 -5.28 -7.09
CA ILE A 26 -4.12 -4.95 -5.96
C ILE A 26 -4.26 -6.14 -5.00
N ALA A 27 -4.34 -7.37 -5.50
CA ALA A 27 -4.32 -8.58 -4.69
C ALA A 27 -3.00 -8.73 -3.91
N LYS A 28 -1.86 -8.44 -4.54
CA LYS A 28 -0.56 -8.41 -3.86
C LYS A 28 -0.49 -7.33 -2.77
N LEU A 29 -1.03 -6.13 -3.02
CA LEU A 29 -1.17 -5.09 -1.99
C LEU A 29 -1.97 -5.62 -0.81
N THR A 30 -3.13 -6.21 -1.06
CA THR A 30 -3.99 -6.80 -0.01
C THR A 30 -3.21 -7.82 0.85
N SER A 31 -2.44 -8.71 0.22
CA SER A 31 -1.61 -9.68 0.95
C SER A 31 -0.52 -9.02 1.81
N LEU A 32 0.13 -7.96 1.31
CA LEU A 32 1.13 -7.22 2.08
C LEU A 32 0.53 -6.48 3.27
N LEU A 33 -0.67 -5.91 3.12
CA LEU A 33 -1.37 -5.25 4.23
C LEU A 33 -1.71 -6.24 5.33
N THR A 34 -2.21 -7.43 4.98
CA THR A 34 -2.46 -8.49 5.96
C THR A 34 -1.17 -8.91 6.67
N LYS A 35 -0.06 -9.07 5.94
CA LYS A 35 1.24 -9.42 6.54
C LYS A 35 1.74 -8.34 7.49
N LEU A 36 1.65 -7.08 7.07
CA LEU A 36 2.07 -5.93 7.88
C LEU A 36 1.24 -5.84 9.17
N GLN A 37 -0.08 -6.03 9.07
CA GLN A 37 -0.97 -6.07 10.23
C GLN A 37 -0.63 -7.24 11.17
N SER A 38 -0.48 -8.46 10.65
CA SER A 38 -0.08 -9.62 11.46
C SER A 38 1.29 -9.43 12.13
N ALA A 39 2.24 -8.82 11.42
CA ALA A 39 3.56 -8.52 11.97
C ALA A 39 3.47 -7.49 13.10
N ASN A 40 2.63 -6.47 12.95
CA ASN A 40 2.37 -5.50 14.00
C ASN A 40 1.76 -6.17 15.24
N GLU A 41 0.73 -7.02 15.07
CA GLU A 41 0.14 -7.76 16.19
C GLU A 41 1.15 -8.70 16.87
N GLU A 42 2.00 -9.39 16.09
CA GLU A 42 3.08 -10.22 16.63
C GLU A 42 4.07 -9.40 17.48
N SER A 43 4.37 -8.17 17.05
CA SER A 43 5.28 -7.27 17.78
C SER A 43 4.75 -6.95 19.18
N LYS A 44 3.43 -6.89 19.39
CA LYS A 44 2.81 -6.59 20.68
C LYS A 44 2.98 -7.72 21.70
N ALA A 45 3.09 -8.96 21.24
CA ALA A 45 3.17 -10.14 22.10
C ALA A 45 4.62 -10.56 22.42
N VAL A 46 5.60 -10.10 21.66
CA VAL A 46 6.98 -10.58 21.79
C VAL A 46 7.76 -9.81 22.85
N THR A 47 8.45 -10.52 23.74
CA THR A 47 9.28 -9.94 24.80
C THR A 47 10.78 -10.02 24.50
N LYS A 48 11.19 -10.87 23.55
CA LYS A 48 12.59 -11.05 23.16
C LYS A 48 13.03 -9.94 22.20
N ALA A 49 14.09 -9.21 22.58
CA ALA A 49 14.63 -8.11 21.78
C ALA A 49 15.05 -8.51 20.36
N SER A 50 15.65 -9.69 20.19
CA SER A 50 16.05 -10.20 18.86
C SER A 50 14.85 -10.48 17.95
N ALA A 51 13.76 -11.02 18.51
CA ALA A 51 12.53 -11.27 17.77
C ALA A 51 11.81 -9.96 17.42
N MET A 52 11.74 -9.01 18.35
CA MET A 52 11.22 -7.66 18.08
C MET A 52 11.95 -6.98 16.92
N LYS A 53 13.29 -7.05 16.91
CA LYS A 53 14.12 -6.51 15.82
C LYS A 53 13.81 -7.18 14.48
N ALA A 54 13.67 -8.50 14.46
CA ALA A 54 13.33 -9.24 13.24
C ALA A 54 11.94 -8.87 12.70
N ILE A 55 10.96 -8.69 13.58
CA ILE A 55 9.60 -8.26 13.22
C ILE A 55 9.63 -6.85 12.60
N LYS A 56 10.34 -5.90 13.23
CA LYS A 56 10.50 -4.53 12.72
C LYS A 56 11.12 -4.51 11.31
N GLN A 57 12.19 -5.27 11.08
CA GLN A 57 12.81 -5.41 9.76
C GLN A 57 11.86 -6.00 8.71
N ARG A 58 11.02 -6.96 9.09
CA ARG A 58 9.99 -7.53 8.21
C ARG A 58 8.94 -6.49 7.85
N MET A 59 8.46 -5.71 8.84
CA MET A 59 7.49 -4.63 8.62
C MET A 59 8.03 -3.54 7.69
N GLU A 60 9.29 -3.10 7.90
CA GLU A 60 9.97 -2.13 7.02
C GLU A 60 10.01 -2.62 5.57
N LYS A 61 10.39 -3.89 5.37
CA LYS A 61 10.41 -4.52 4.04
C LYS A 61 9.01 -4.59 3.40
N ASP A 62 7.98 -4.91 4.19
CA ASP A 62 6.60 -4.97 3.68
C ASP A 62 6.10 -3.57 3.28
N ILE A 63 6.42 -2.53 4.06
CA ILE A 63 6.11 -1.12 3.75
C ILE A 63 6.78 -0.69 2.44
N ASP A 64 8.07 -0.99 2.27
CA ASP A 64 8.80 -0.68 1.03
C ASP A 64 8.17 -1.37 -0.18
N GLN A 65 7.76 -2.63 0.00
CA GLN A 65 7.14 -3.41 -1.07
C GLN A 65 5.75 -2.88 -1.43
N VAL A 66 4.95 -2.44 -0.44
CA VAL A 66 3.68 -1.74 -0.68
C VAL A 66 3.92 -0.51 -1.56
N GLY A 67 4.91 0.32 -1.24
CA GLY A 67 5.25 1.52 -2.01
C GLY A 67 5.71 1.22 -3.45
N LYS A 68 6.41 0.11 -3.68
CA LYS A 68 6.79 -0.33 -5.04
C LYS A 68 5.58 -0.80 -5.84
N ILE A 69 4.76 -1.68 -5.28
CA ILE A 69 3.59 -2.25 -5.97
C ILE A 69 2.53 -1.17 -6.24
N ALA A 70 2.30 -0.26 -5.28
CA ALA A 70 1.36 0.84 -5.43
C ALA A 70 1.73 1.75 -6.62
N ARG A 71 3.02 2.10 -6.75
CA ARG A 71 3.52 2.87 -7.89
C ARG A 71 3.32 2.13 -9.20
N MET A 72 3.65 0.84 -9.26
CA MET A 72 3.43 0.01 -10.46
C MET A 72 1.94 -0.06 -10.84
N ALA A 73 1.05 -0.26 -9.87
CA ALA A 73 -0.40 -0.32 -10.10
C ALA A 73 -0.92 1.02 -10.62
N LYS A 74 -0.47 2.15 -10.03
CA LYS A 74 -0.81 3.49 -10.50
C LYS A 74 -0.36 3.72 -11.95
N THR A 75 0.89 3.41 -12.28
CA THR A 75 1.40 3.54 -13.65
C THR A 75 0.55 2.76 -14.65
N LYS A 76 0.19 1.51 -14.33
CA LYS A 76 -0.67 0.70 -15.22
C LYS A 76 -2.08 1.25 -15.37
N VAL A 77 -2.64 1.85 -14.32
CA VAL A 77 -3.94 2.53 -14.40
C VAL A 77 -3.84 3.77 -15.30
N ASP A 78 -2.78 4.57 -15.16
CA ASP A 78 -2.55 5.75 -16.01
C ASP A 78 -2.35 5.35 -17.48
N GLU A 79 -1.68 4.22 -17.74
CA GLU A 79 -1.56 3.62 -19.08
C GLU A 79 -2.91 3.14 -19.62
N LEU A 80 -3.76 2.56 -18.76
CA LEU A 80 -5.09 2.09 -19.13
C LEU A 80 -6.00 3.26 -19.54
N ASP A 81 -5.91 4.41 -18.85
CA ASP A 81 -6.62 5.63 -19.23
C ASP A 81 -6.19 6.14 -20.61
N LYS A 82 -4.88 6.20 -20.85
CA LYS A 82 -4.34 6.61 -22.17
C LYS A 82 -4.78 5.65 -23.28
N ASP A 83 -4.85 4.36 -22.98
CA ASP A 83 -5.34 3.34 -23.90
C ASP A 83 -6.83 3.54 -24.23
N ASN A 84 -7.65 3.87 -23.23
CA ASN A 84 -9.08 4.19 -23.45
C ASN A 84 -9.26 5.42 -24.35
N LEU A 85 -8.52 6.50 -24.09
CA LEU A 85 -8.55 7.70 -24.94
C LEU A 85 -8.12 7.39 -26.38
N SER A 86 -7.11 6.55 -26.55
CA SER A 86 -6.64 6.13 -27.88
C SER A 86 -7.65 5.22 -28.57
N ASN A 87 -8.39 4.40 -27.81
CA ASN A 87 -9.40 3.49 -28.32
C ASN A 87 -10.57 4.21 -28.99
N ARG A 88 -10.91 5.42 -28.53
CA ARG A 88 -11.98 6.27 -29.11
C ARG A 88 -11.79 6.65 -30.57
N LYS A 89 -10.56 6.53 -31.08
CA LYS A 89 -10.24 6.80 -32.50
C LYS A 89 -10.57 5.62 -33.43
N LYS A 90 -10.96 4.46 -32.88
CA LYS A 90 -11.27 3.26 -33.66
C LYS A 90 -12.77 3.22 -34.00
N PRO A 91 -13.16 2.75 -35.20
CA PRO A 91 -14.55 2.56 -35.56
C PRO A 91 -15.30 1.66 -34.57
N GLY A 92 -16.49 2.08 -34.14
CA GLY A 92 -17.33 1.34 -33.17
C GLY A 92 -16.87 1.41 -31.72
N CYS A 93 -15.80 2.17 -31.45
CA CYS A 93 -15.23 2.39 -30.12
C CYS A 93 -15.26 3.88 -29.74
N GLU A 94 -15.99 4.71 -30.47
CA GLU A 94 -16.09 6.15 -30.27
C GLU A 94 -16.56 6.47 -28.85
N GLU A 95 -16.39 7.73 -28.44
CA GLU A 95 -16.92 8.23 -27.19
C GLU A 95 -18.42 7.89 -27.06
N ASP A 96 -18.83 7.49 -25.85
CA ASP A 96 -20.18 7.02 -25.53
C ASP A 96 -20.63 5.74 -26.27
N SER A 97 -19.78 5.07 -27.03
CA SER A 97 -20.08 3.72 -27.54
C SER A 97 -20.25 2.72 -26.39
N ALA A 98 -20.90 1.59 -26.67
CA ALA A 98 -21.03 0.52 -25.68
C ALA A 98 -19.66 -0.01 -25.20
N VAL A 99 -18.68 -0.07 -26.10
CA VAL A 99 -17.30 -0.46 -25.80
C VAL A 99 -16.61 0.58 -24.91
N ASP A 100 -16.71 1.87 -25.26
CA ASP A 100 -16.10 2.96 -24.48
C ASP A 100 -16.66 3.00 -23.05
N ARG A 101 -18.00 2.96 -22.90
CA ARG A 101 -18.64 2.93 -21.57
C ARG A 101 -18.22 1.73 -20.74
N SER A 102 -18.10 0.54 -21.34
CA SER A 102 -17.66 -0.67 -20.64
C SER A 102 -16.21 -0.55 -20.15
N ARG A 103 -15.33 0.01 -20.99
CA ARG A 103 -13.93 0.25 -20.65
C ARG A 103 -13.78 1.32 -19.57
N GLU A 104 -14.53 2.42 -19.66
CA GLU A 104 -14.55 3.47 -18.63
C GLU A 104 -15.04 2.93 -17.28
N GLN A 105 -16.15 2.19 -17.25
CA GLN A 105 -16.69 1.60 -16.02
C GLN A 105 -15.68 0.65 -15.36
N THR A 106 -15.07 -0.24 -16.15
CA THR A 106 -14.06 -1.17 -15.67
C THR A 106 -12.82 -0.45 -15.14
N THR A 107 -12.35 0.58 -15.86
CA THR A 107 -11.20 1.41 -15.45
C THR A 107 -11.50 2.17 -14.16
N GLY A 108 -12.70 2.75 -14.05
CA GLY A 108 -13.18 3.39 -12.84
C GLY A 108 -13.27 2.43 -11.65
N ALA A 109 -13.68 1.18 -11.88
CA ALA A 109 -13.72 0.16 -10.83
C ALA A 109 -12.33 -0.17 -10.30
N VAL A 110 -11.33 -0.41 -11.16
CA VAL A 110 -9.96 -0.70 -10.68
C VAL A 110 -9.31 0.51 -10.00
N LYS A 111 -9.58 1.74 -10.46
CA LYS A 111 -9.16 2.97 -9.78
C LYS A 111 -9.70 3.04 -8.36
N LYS A 112 -11.00 2.78 -8.19
CA LYS A 112 -11.66 2.77 -6.87
C LYS A 112 -11.08 1.68 -5.96
N LYS A 113 -10.85 0.47 -6.49
CA LYS A 113 -10.21 -0.62 -5.73
C LYS A 113 -8.79 -0.25 -5.27
N LEU A 114 -7.97 0.29 -6.15
CA LEU A 114 -6.60 0.71 -5.82
C LEU A 114 -6.61 1.82 -4.75
N LYS A 115 -7.44 2.85 -4.94
CA LYS A 115 -7.61 3.93 -3.95
C LYS A 115 -8.00 3.37 -2.58
N LYS A 116 -9.02 2.52 -2.53
CA LYS A 116 -9.46 1.87 -1.28
C LYS A 116 -8.31 1.14 -0.58
N ARG A 117 -7.49 0.37 -1.31
CA ARG A 117 -6.33 -0.32 -0.70
C ARG A 117 -5.24 0.63 -0.21
N MET A 118 -5.05 1.76 -0.88
CA MET A 118 -4.12 2.77 -0.41
C MET A 118 -4.63 3.52 0.82
N ASP A 119 -5.94 3.79 0.88
CA ASP A 119 -6.59 4.38 2.06
C ASP A 119 -6.48 3.40 3.26
N ASP A 120 -6.78 2.10 3.05
CA ASP A 120 -6.60 1.04 4.06
C ASP A 120 -5.13 1.00 4.58
N PHE A 121 -4.16 1.16 3.68
CA PHE A 121 -2.74 1.21 4.05
C PHE A 121 -2.39 2.44 4.91
N GLN A 122 -2.92 3.63 4.59
CA GLN A 122 -2.65 4.82 5.40
C GLN A 122 -3.20 4.65 6.81
N VAL A 123 -4.43 4.15 6.96
CA VAL A 123 -5.03 3.86 8.26
C VAL A 123 -4.17 2.89 9.07
N LEU A 124 -3.72 1.79 8.44
CA LEU A 124 -2.85 0.82 9.10
C LEU A 124 -1.50 1.45 9.50
N ARG A 125 -0.89 2.24 8.62
CA ARG A 125 0.39 2.90 8.89
C ARG A 125 0.28 3.90 10.04
N GLU A 126 -0.80 4.66 10.10
CA GLU A 126 -1.09 5.59 11.19
C GLU A 126 -1.29 4.85 12.51
N SER A 127 -2.08 3.77 12.52
CA SER A 127 -2.27 2.91 13.69
C SER A 127 -0.94 2.36 14.21
N ILE A 128 -0.09 1.82 13.34
CA ILE A 128 1.25 1.32 13.72
C ILE A 128 2.10 2.45 14.32
N ARG A 129 2.08 3.65 13.73
CA ARG A 129 2.84 4.80 14.24
C ARG A 129 2.37 5.23 15.62
N GLN A 130 1.06 5.32 15.83
CA GLN A 130 0.49 5.71 17.12
C GLN A 130 0.81 4.69 18.21
N GLU A 131 0.65 3.40 17.91
CA GLU A 131 1.02 2.34 18.84
C GLU A 131 2.51 2.39 19.21
N TYR A 132 3.39 2.68 18.26
CA TYR A 132 4.82 2.84 18.54
C TYR A 132 5.09 4.06 19.43
N ARG A 133 4.42 5.21 19.22
CA ARG A 133 4.52 6.36 20.13
C ARG A 133 4.15 6.00 21.55
N GLU A 134 3.02 5.30 21.75
CA GLU A 134 2.59 4.88 23.08
C GLU A 134 3.63 3.98 23.76
N VAL A 135 4.27 3.07 23.01
CA VAL A 135 5.35 2.21 23.53
C VAL A 135 6.56 3.05 23.96
N VAL A 136 6.95 4.04 23.17
CA VAL A 136 8.05 4.95 23.50
C VAL A 136 7.71 5.79 24.74
N GLU A 137 6.52 6.39 24.79
CA GLU A 137 6.05 7.18 25.94
C GLU A 137 6.05 6.35 27.23
N ARG A 138 5.45 5.15 27.21
CA ARG A 138 5.42 4.25 28.38
C ARG A 138 6.83 3.90 28.84
N ARG A 139 7.77 3.66 27.92
CA ARG A 139 9.16 3.35 28.25
C ARG A 139 9.85 4.54 28.91
N VAL A 140 9.70 5.74 28.36
CA VAL A 140 10.28 6.97 28.94
C VAL A 140 9.70 7.20 30.33
N PHE A 141 8.39 7.09 30.51
CA PHE A 141 7.74 7.24 31.82
C PHE A 141 8.26 6.20 32.83
N THR A 142 8.40 4.94 32.42
CA THR A 142 8.90 3.87 33.31
C THR A 142 10.33 4.13 33.76
N VAL A 143 11.17 4.72 32.90
CA VAL A 143 12.58 4.99 33.21
C VAL A 143 12.77 6.29 33.98
N THR A 144 12.04 7.34 33.60
CA THR A 144 12.28 8.71 34.11
C THR A 144 11.27 9.16 35.16
N GLY A 145 10.14 8.47 35.29
CA GLY A 145 8.99 8.88 36.10
C GLY A 145 8.18 10.06 35.51
N ASN A 146 8.62 10.65 34.40
CA ASN A 146 7.99 11.81 33.78
C ASN A 146 7.39 11.46 32.42
N ARG A 147 6.24 12.04 32.10
CA ARG A 147 5.67 11.91 30.75
C ARG A 147 6.37 12.89 29.80
N PRO A 148 6.97 12.40 28.70
CA PRO A 148 7.51 13.29 27.67
C PRO A 148 6.38 14.00 26.92
N ASP A 149 6.65 15.21 26.42
CA ASP A 149 5.77 15.87 25.46
C ASP A 149 5.82 15.21 24.07
N GLU A 150 4.92 15.61 23.18
CA GLU A 150 4.83 15.04 21.84
C GLU A 150 6.12 15.24 21.03
N GLU A 151 6.73 16.43 21.09
CA GLU A 151 7.96 16.75 20.36
C GLU A 151 9.11 15.82 20.79
N THR A 152 9.27 15.61 22.09
CA THR A 152 10.25 14.68 22.66
C THR A 152 10.01 13.25 22.18
N ILE A 153 8.76 12.80 22.09
CA ILE A 153 8.45 11.45 21.59
C ILE A 153 8.85 11.32 20.12
N ASP A 154 8.55 12.32 19.28
CA ASP A 154 8.96 12.31 17.88
C ASP A 154 10.48 12.29 17.73
N ASP A 155 11.20 13.12 18.46
CA ASP A 155 12.66 13.15 18.45
C ASP A 155 13.27 11.80 18.84
N LEU A 156 12.71 11.14 19.86
CA LEU A 156 13.18 9.81 20.32
C LEU A 156 12.88 8.69 19.32
N ILE A 157 11.85 8.85 18.50
CA ILE A 157 11.51 7.94 17.41
C ILE A 157 12.47 8.17 16.24
N GLU A 158 12.66 9.41 15.82
CA GLU A 158 13.49 9.79 14.67
C GLU A 158 14.97 9.49 14.90
N THR A 159 15.48 9.78 16.10
CA THR A 159 16.88 9.52 16.46
C THR A 159 17.17 8.07 16.83
N GLY A 160 16.12 7.25 17.01
CA GLY A 160 16.24 5.87 17.51
C GLY A 160 16.70 5.76 18.98
N ARG A 161 16.81 6.88 19.70
CA ARG A 161 17.25 6.91 21.11
C ARG A 161 16.24 6.29 22.08
N SER A 162 14.98 6.16 21.69
CA SER A 162 13.95 5.41 22.45
C SER A 162 14.36 3.98 22.82
N GLU A 163 15.26 3.34 22.06
CA GLU A 163 15.78 2.00 22.34
C GLU A 163 16.94 2.00 23.35
N GLN A 164 17.60 3.15 23.57
CA GLN A 164 18.77 3.31 24.45
C GLN A 164 18.38 3.69 25.88
N ILE A 165 17.32 4.49 26.06
CA ILE A 165 16.87 5.01 27.37
C ILE A 165 16.75 3.91 28.44
N PHE A 166 16.25 2.72 28.07
CA PHE A 166 16.15 1.62 29.02
C PHE A 166 17.49 0.94 29.33
N LYS A 167 18.41 0.88 28.36
CA LYS A 167 19.73 0.28 28.58
C LYS A 167 20.54 1.14 29.56
N ASP A 168 20.50 2.45 29.38
CA ASP A 168 21.25 3.40 30.19
C ASP A 168 20.73 3.48 31.64
N ALA A 169 19.48 3.10 31.89
CA ALA A 169 18.86 3.12 33.21
C ALA A 169 19.06 1.84 34.05
N VAL A 170 19.53 0.75 33.43
CA VAL A 170 19.70 -0.57 34.09
C VAL A 170 21.18 -0.96 34.20
N GLN A 171 22.08 -0.28 33.48
CA GLN A 171 23.54 -0.38 33.66
C GLN A 171 24.03 0.54 34.77
#